data_AF-A0A0C9TVA6-F1
#
_entry.id   AF-A0A0C9TVA6-F1
#
_cell.length_a   1.000
_cell.length_b   1.000
_cell.length_c   1.000
_cell.angle_alpha   90.00
_cell.angle_beta   90.00
_cell.angle_gamma   90.00
#
_symmetry.space_group_name_H-M   'P 1'
#
loop_
_entity.id
_entity.type
_entity.pdbx_description
1 polymer ?
#
loop_
_entity_poly.entity_id
_entity_poly.type
_entity_poly.pdbx_seq_one_letter_code
_entity_poly.pdbx_strand_id
1 'polypeptide(L)'
;MASKFIAEFHGHHLVPDSLAGQFDDGFAVYTATKTDKSPALDLSTNIRLTGTQLKESTTAAWWTPRRKEFLTTTIYEAFVEKLEGRFMPKGYKLVALGTFFLCSQGRSHFSNYPAALAEALGEKVIDANLYKYHLLFHSHPVTPWPSPIRHVT
;
A
#
# COMPACT_ATOMS: atom_id res chain seq x y z
N MET A 1 6.30 14.60 -20.05
CA MET A 1 6.64 13.16 -19.87
C MET A 1 6.68 12.78 -18.38
N ALA A 2 5.59 12.96 -17.62
CA ALA A 2 5.55 12.68 -16.16
C ALA A 2 4.74 11.43 -15.78
N SER A 3 4.13 10.74 -16.75
CA SER A 3 3.20 9.63 -16.52
C SER A 3 3.86 8.29 -16.21
N LYS A 4 5.20 8.18 -16.24
CA LYS A 4 5.90 6.88 -16.13
C LYS A 4 6.31 6.49 -14.71
N PHE A 5 6.25 7.42 -13.75
CA PHE A 5 6.82 7.21 -12.41
C PHE A 5 5.79 6.78 -11.37
N ILE A 6 4.50 6.99 -11.64
CA ILE A 6 3.45 6.73 -10.68
C ILE A 6 2.49 5.73 -11.31
N ALA A 7 2.25 4.62 -10.62
CA ALA A 7 1.37 3.56 -11.10
C ALA A 7 -0.06 4.08 -11.33
N GLU A 8 -0.71 3.56 -12.36
CA GLU A 8 -2.09 3.89 -12.67
C GLU A 8 -3.04 3.21 -11.68
N PHE A 9 -4.03 3.96 -11.20
CA PHE A 9 -5.04 3.40 -10.31
C PHE A 9 -6.10 2.64 -11.09
N HIS A 10 -6.23 1.34 -10.78
CA HIS A 10 -7.24 0.43 -11.34
C HIS A 10 -8.20 0.02 -10.22
N GLY A 11 -9.23 0.82 -9.96
CA GLY A 11 -10.18 0.46 -8.90
C GLY A 11 -11.11 -0.67 -9.30
N HIS A 12 -11.74 -1.20 -8.25
CA HIS A 12 -12.54 -2.42 -8.17
C HIS A 12 -11.81 -3.78 -8.14
N HIS A 13 -10.52 -3.87 -8.48
CA HIS A 13 -9.72 -5.10 -8.29
C HIS A 13 -8.60 -4.92 -7.24
N LEU A 14 -8.97 -4.39 -6.08
CA LEU A 14 -8.03 -4.21 -4.99
C LEU A 14 -7.73 -5.57 -4.33
N VAL A 15 -6.59 -6.13 -4.69
CA VAL A 15 -5.71 -6.81 -3.72
C VAL A 15 -5.42 -5.79 -2.60
N PRO A 16 -5.21 -6.16 -1.33
CA PRO A 16 -5.02 -5.25 -0.20
C PRO A 16 -3.81 -4.29 -0.29
N ASP A 17 -3.19 -4.21 -1.46
CA ASP A 17 -2.17 -3.25 -1.79
C ASP A 17 -2.70 -1.84 -1.51
N SER A 18 -2.07 -1.16 -0.56
CA SER A 18 -2.53 0.16 -0.18
C SER A 18 -2.32 1.07 -1.38
N LEU A 19 -3.41 1.64 -1.86
CA LEU A 19 -3.40 2.66 -2.91
C LEU A 19 -2.38 3.77 -2.62
N ALA A 20 -2.17 4.03 -1.32
CA ALA A 20 -1.17 4.95 -0.83
C ALA A 20 0.28 4.49 -1.09
N GLY A 21 0.60 3.19 -1.02
CA GLY A 21 1.92 2.63 -1.32
C GLY A 21 2.31 2.82 -2.79
N GLN A 22 1.38 2.58 -3.72
CA GLN A 22 1.61 2.76 -5.16
C GLN A 22 1.98 4.20 -5.55
N PHE A 23 1.43 5.19 -4.83
CA PHE A 23 1.76 6.60 -5.06
C PHE A 23 3.07 7.00 -4.38
N ASP A 24 3.29 6.54 -3.14
CA ASP A 24 4.50 6.83 -2.38
C ASP A 24 5.76 6.25 -3.03
N ASP A 25 5.69 5.03 -3.57
CA ASP A 25 6.78 4.43 -4.34
C ASP A 25 7.18 5.30 -5.54
N GLY A 26 6.20 5.83 -6.26
CA GLY A 26 6.47 6.72 -7.38
C GLY A 26 7.15 8.03 -6.97
N PHE A 27 6.79 8.58 -5.81
CA PHE A 27 7.44 9.76 -5.26
C PHE A 27 8.82 9.46 -4.67
N ALA A 28 9.01 8.28 -4.08
CA ALA A 28 10.30 7.81 -3.58
C ALA A 28 11.29 7.60 -4.74
N VAL A 29 10.84 6.96 -5.83
CA VAL A 29 11.61 6.79 -7.07
C VAL A 29 11.96 8.15 -7.67
N TYR A 30 11.01 9.10 -7.76
CA TYR A 30 11.32 10.46 -8.22
C TYR A 30 12.38 11.12 -7.33
N THR A 31 12.23 11.02 -6.01
CA THR A 31 13.18 11.62 -5.05
C THR A 31 14.56 11.00 -5.14
N ALA A 32 14.66 9.70 -5.41
CA ALA A 32 15.92 8.98 -5.57
C ALA A 32 16.59 9.22 -6.94
N THR A 33 15.81 9.51 -7.99
CA THR A 33 16.31 9.67 -9.36
C THR A 33 16.43 11.12 -9.81
N LYS A 34 15.91 12.07 -9.04
CA LYS A 34 16.03 13.50 -9.34
C LYS A 34 17.51 13.90 -9.33
N THR A 35 17.90 14.66 -10.33
CA THR A 35 19.22 15.32 -10.35
C THR A 35 19.20 16.49 -9.36
N ASP A 36 20.35 16.91 -8.83
CA ASP A 36 20.46 18.04 -7.87
C ASP A 36 19.81 19.35 -8.35
N LYS A 37 19.58 19.49 -9.65
CA LYS A 37 18.92 20.65 -10.27
C LYS A 37 17.39 20.55 -10.33
N SER A 38 16.81 19.42 -9.95
CA SER A 38 15.37 19.17 -10.03
C SER A 38 14.69 19.58 -8.71
N PRO A 39 13.67 20.45 -8.77
CA PRO A 39 12.97 20.87 -7.56
C PRO A 39 12.27 19.68 -6.89
N ALA A 40 12.23 19.73 -5.55
CA ALA A 40 11.37 18.84 -4.79
C ALA A 40 9.91 19.08 -5.21
N LEU A 41 9.11 18.02 -5.27
CA LEU A 41 7.69 18.16 -5.56
C LEU A 41 7.03 18.86 -4.38
N ASP A 42 6.32 19.95 -4.67
CA ASP A 42 5.46 20.56 -3.67
C ASP A 42 4.24 19.67 -3.43
N LEU A 43 3.62 19.86 -2.27
CA LEU A 43 2.44 19.10 -1.86
C LEU A 43 1.32 19.16 -2.92
N SER A 44 1.10 20.34 -3.50
CA SER A 44 0.10 20.55 -4.55
C SER A 44 0.39 19.71 -5.79
N THR A 45 1.67 19.60 -6.19
CA THR A 45 2.07 18.73 -7.30
C THR A 45 1.89 17.27 -6.95
N ASN A 46 2.23 16.82 -5.74
CA ASN A 46 1.97 15.44 -5.32
C ASN A 46 0.48 15.11 -5.40
N ILE A 47 -0.39 15.95 -4.84
CA ILE A 47 -1.85 15.75 -4.89
C ILE A 47 -2.37 15.77 -6.34
N ARG A 48 -1.84 16.67 -7.19
CA ARG A 48 -2.20 16.70 -8.63
C ARG A 48 -1.79 15.42 -9.34
N LEU A 49 -0.55 14.97 -9.12
CA LEU A 49 0.01 13.79 -9.76
C LEU A 49 -0.79 12.54 -9.36
N THR A 50 -1.05 12.36 -8.07
CA THR A 50 -1.90 11.27 -7.57
C THR A 50 -3.30 11.34 -8.20
N GLY A 51 -3.93 12.52 -8.22
CA GLY A 51 -5.23 12.71 -8.85
C GLY A 51 -5.25 12.45 -10.35
N THR A 52 -4.16 12.70 -11.08
CA THR A 52 -4.07 12.38 -12.52
C THR A 52 -3.93 10.89 -12.83
N GLN A 53 -3.55 10.08 -11.84
CA GLN A 53 -3.48 8.62 -11.98
C GLN A 53 -4.80 7.91 -11.67
N LEU A 54 -5.80 8.64 -11.15
CA LEU A 54 -7.17 8.16 -10.97
C LEU A 54 -7.90 8.11 -12.32
N LYS A 55 -7.54 7.10 -13.13
CA LYS A 55 -8.04 6.95 -14.51
C LYS A 55 -9.37 6.20 -14.61
N GLU A 56 -9.68 5.40 -13.60
CA GLU A 56 -10.96 4.68 -13.55
C GLU A 56 -12.14 5.66 -13.51
N SER A 57 -13.22 5.36 -14.22
CA SER A 57 -14.36 6.27 -14.39
C SER A 57 -14.95 6.75 -13.07
N THR A 58 -15.06 5.86 -12.07
CA THR A 58 -15.63 6.15 -10.75
C THR A 58 -14.73 7.08 -9.92
N THR A 59 -13.41 6.87 -9.98
CA THR A 59 -12.43 7.69 -9.23
C THR A 59 -12.16 9.01 -9.90
N ALA A 60 -12.06 9.04 -11.23
CA ALA A 60 -11.95 10.26 -12.02
C ALA A 60 -13.17 11.19 -11.78
N ALA A 61 -14.38 10.63 -11.78
CA ALA A 61 -15.61 11.37 -11.52
C ALA A 61 -15.69 11.94 -10.08
N TRP A 62 -15.09 11.26 -9.11
CA TRP A 62 -14.98 11.75 -7.73
C TRP A 62 -13.92 12.84 -7.57
N TRP A 63 -12.76 12.65 -8.20
CA TRP A 63 -11.62 13.56 -8.14
C TRP A 63 -11.90 14.90 -8.83
N THR A 64 -12.41 14.86 -10.07
CA THR A 64 -12.55 16.02 -10.95
C THR A 64 -13.28 17.22 -10.32
N PRO A 65 -14.47 17.06 -9.71
CA PRO A 65 -15.18 18.17 -9.08
C PRO A 65 -14.53 18.64 -7.76
N ARG A 66 -13.77 17.77 -7.08
CA ARG A 66 -13.18 18.04 -5.76
C ARG A 66 -11.72 18.48 -5.83
N ARG A 67 -11.11 18.47 -7.02
CA ARG A 67 -9.71 18.84 -7.23
C ARG A 67 -9.33 20.15 -6.55
N LYS A 68 -10.15 21.20 -6.68
CA LYS A 68 -9.85 22.51 -6.07
C LYS A 68 -9.81 22.43 -4.54
N GLU A 69 -10.72 21.68 -3.93
CA GLU A 69 -10.74 21.43 -2.48
C GLU A 69 -9.48 20.67 -2.05
N PHE A 70 -9.14 19.58 -2.74
CA PHE A 70 -7.98 18.78 -2.37
C PHE A 70 -6.65 19.52 -2.51
N LEU A 71 -6.52 20.41 -3.49
CA LEU A 71 -5.32 21.23 -3.66
C LEU A 71 -5.15 22.31 -2.58
N THR A 72 -6.18 22.59 -1.76
CA THR A 72 -6.05 23.46 -0.59
C THR A 72 -5.59 22.71 0.66
N THR A 73 -5.48 21.38 0.59
CA THR A 73 -5.04 20.55 1.72
C THR A 73 -3.57 20.83 2.02
N THR A 74 -3.25 20.98 3.30
CA THR A 74 -1.89 21.27 3.79
C THR A 74 -1.09 20.02 4.15
N ILE A 75 -1.73 18.85 4.14
CA ILE A 75 -1.18 17.55 4.55
C ILE A 75 -1.55 16.51 3.49
N TYR A 76 -0.56 15.79 2.95
CA TYR A 76 -0.80 14.80 1.88
C TYR A 76 -1.62 13.62 2.40
N GLU A 77 -1.36 13.22 3.63
CA GLU A 77 -1.99 12.10 4.34
C GLU A 77 -3.49 12.32 4.48
N ALA A 78 -3.94 13.56 4.72
CA ALA A 78 -5.36 13.88 4.79
C ALA A 78 -6.09 13.69 3.44
N PHE A 79 -5.39 13.91 2.32
CA PHE A 79 -5.92 13.60 1.00
C PHE A 79 -6.00 12.08 0.79
N VAL A 80 -4.95 11.35 1.16
CA VAL A 80 -4.92 9.88 1.09
C VAL A 80 -6.04 9.26 1.93
N GLU A 81 -6.26 9.71 3.16
CA GLU A 81 -7.34 9.22 4.03
C GLU A 81 -8.73 9.40 3.41
N LYS A 82 -9.00 10.56 2.79
CA LYS A 82 -10.28 10.80 2.10
C LYS A 82 -10.47 9.88 0.90
N LEU A 83 -9.37 9.53 0.22
CA LEU A 83 -9.36 8.68 -0.95
C LEU A 83 -9.54 7.20 -0.53
N GLU A 84 -8.76 6.73 0.44
CA GLU A 84 -8.91 5.40 1.04
C GLU A 84 -10.30 5.20 1.64
N GLY A 85 -10.80 6.15 2.43
CA GLY A 85 -12.13 6.06 3.04
C GLY A 85 -13.29 6.01 2.03
N ARG A 86 -13.06 6.42 0.78
CA ARG A 86 -14.07 6.37 -0.29
C ARG A 86 -14.02 5.06 -1.08
N PHE A 87 -12.81 4.58 -1.40
CA PHE A 87 -12.62 3.50 -2.36
C PHE A 87 -12.15 2.18 -1.74
N MET A 88 -11.64 2.20 -0.51
CA MET A 88 -11.31 0.98 0.21
C MET A 88 -12.52 0.45 0.95
N PRO A 89 -12.72 -0.88 0.98
CA PRO A 89 -13.75 -1.48 1.81
C PRO A 89 -13.48 -1.20 3.30
N LYS A 90 -14.55 -1.07 4.08
CA LYS A 90 -14.41 -0.91 5.54
C LYS A 90 -13.64 -2.10 6.12
N GLY A 91 -12.67 -1.81 6.97
CA GLY A 91 -11.85 -2.84 7.59
C GLY A 91 -10.76 -3.43 6.68
N TYR A 92 -10.49 -2.85 5.49
CA TYR A 92 -9.41 -3.33 4.61
C TYR A 92 -8.06 -3.44 5.33
N LYS A 93 -7.73 -2.50 6.24
CA LYS A 93 -6.51 -2.57 7.06
C LYS A 93 -6.48 -3.81 7.96
N LEU A 94 -7.62 -4.18 8.55
CA LEU A 94 -7.74 -5.41 9.37
C LEU A 94 -7.65 -6.67 8.51
N VAL A 95 -8.22 -6.64 7.30
CA VAL A 95 -8.12 -7.75 6.35
C VAL A 95 -6.67 -7.93 5.86
N ALA A 96 -5.99 -6.83 5.52
CA ALA A 96 -4.57 -6.84 5.16
C ALA A 96 -3.71 -7.36 6.32
N LEU A 97 -3.92 -6.86 7.54
CA LEU A 97 -3.23 -7.31 8.73
C LEU A 97 -3.49 -8.81 9.02
N GLY A 98 -4.73 -9.26 8.88
CA GLY A 98 -5.09 -10.66 9.01
C GLY A 98 -4.40 -11.53 7.95
N THR A 99 -4.33 -11.04 6.71
CA THR A 99 -3.66 -11.75 5.61
C THR A 99 -2.16 -11.85 5.86
N PHE A 100 -1.54 -10.76 6.33
CA PHE A 100 -0.14 -10.72 6.73
C PHE A 100 0.21 -11.75 7.80
N PHE A 101 -0.53 -11.81 8.91
CA PHE A 101 -0.26 -12.78 9.97
C PHE A 101 -0.52 -14.23 9.58
N LEU A 102 -1.32 -14.46 8.53
CA LEU A 102 -1.55 -15.79 7.96
C LEU A 102 -0.47 -16.19 6.93
N CYS A 103 0.31 -15.23 6.41
CA CYS A 103 1.39 -15.50 5.46
C CYS A 103 2.58 -16.17 6.14
N SER A 104 2.71 -17.47 5.93
CA SER A 104 3.92 -18.23 6.31
C SER A 104 4.66 -18.72 5.08
N GLN A 105 5.97 -18.97 5.20
CA GLN A 105 6.75 -19.51 4.09
C GLN A 105 6.21 -20.88 3.61
N GLY A 106 5.72 -21.71 4.53
CA GLY A 106 5.18 -23.02 4.21
C GLY A 106 6.20 -23.92 3.49
N ARG A 107 5.87 -24.38 2.28
CA ARG A 107 6.76 -25.17 1.41
C ARG A 107 7.45 -24.34 0.33
N SER A 108 7.21 -23.03 0.30
CA SER A 108 7.77 -22.14 -0.71
C SER A 108 9.24 -21.84 -0.41
N HIS A 109 10.02 -21.56 -1.47
CA HIS A 109 11.39 -21.10 -1.30
C HIS A 109 11.41 -19.76 -0.55
N PHE A 110 12.41 -19.61 0.34
CA PHE A 110 12.58 -18.39 1.13
C PHE A 110 12.66 -17.15 0.24
N SER A 111 13.29 -17.23 -0.94
CA SER A 111 13.38 -16.11 -1.89
C SER A 111 12.03 -15.54 -2.32
N ASN A 112 10.97 -16.36 -2.30
CA ASN A 112 9.64 -15.97 -2.76
C ASN A 112 8.77 -15.47 -1.59
N TYR A 113 9.19 -15.74 -0.35
CA TYR A 113 8.42 -15.43 0.84
C TYR A 113 8.38 -13.93 1.16
N PRO A 114 9.49 -13.16 1.11
CA PRO A 114 9.46 -11.70 1.28
C PRO A 114 8.56 -10.99 0.28
N ALA A 115 8.55 -11.43 -1.00
CA ALA A 115 7.68 -10.84 -2.01
C ALA A 115 6.20 -11.09 -1.70
N ALA A 116 5.83 -12.34 -1.40
CA ALA A 116 4.47 -12.69 -0.99
C ALA A 116 4.04 -12.00 0.32
N LEU A 117 4.98 -11.82 1.26
CA LEU A 117 4.73 -11.14 2.52
C LEU A 117 4.55 -9.63 2.33
N ALA A 118 5.27 -9.02 1.40
CA ALA A 118 5.10 -7.60 1.03
C ALA A 118 3.76 -7.37 0.31
N GLU A 119 3.38 -8.27 -0.62
CA GLU A 119 2.10 -8.23 -1.33
C GLU A 119 0.88 -8.38 -0.41
N ALA A 120 0.99 -9.19 0.65
CA ALA A 120 -0.08 -9.38 1.63
C ALA A 120 -0.38 -8.11 2.47
N LEU A 121 0.49 -7.10 2.39
CA LEU A 121 0.65 -6.07 3.40
C LEU A 121 0.35 -4.66 2.89
N GLY A 122 0.68 -4.38 1.63
CA GLY A 122 0.53 -3.06 1.05
C GLY A 122 1.25 -1.99 1.87
N GLU A 123 2.57 -2.13 2.07
CA GLU A 123 3.60 -1.22 2.64
C GLU A 123 3.33 -0.28 3.84
N LYS A 124 2.13 0.27 4.05
CA LYS A 124 1.86 1.33 5.05
C LYS A 124 1.26 0.88 6.36
N VAL A 125 0.91 -0.40 6.51
CA VAL A 125 0.14 -0.87 7.68
C VAL A 125 1.04 -1.34 8.82
N ILE A 126 2.30 -1.69 8.55
CA ILE A 126 3.15 -2.40 9.52
C ILE A 126 4.54 -1.78 9.65
N ASP A 127 4.96 -1.58 10.89
CA ASP A 127 6.31 -1.12 11.26
C ASP A 127 7.39 -2.05 10.68
N ALA A 128 8.50 -1.47 10.21
CA ALA A 128 9.61 -2.22 9.62
C ALA A 128 10.14 -3.34 10.53
N ASN A 129 10.05 -3.18 11.86
CA ASN A 129 10.45 -4.23 12.79
C ASN A 129 9.46 -5.38 12.83
N LEU A 130 8.16 -5.12 12.71
CA LEU A 130 7.15 -6.18 12.70
C LEU A 130 7.22 -7.00 11.41
N TYR A 131 7.53 -6.38 10.26
CA TYR A 131 7.87 -7.09 9.02
C TYR A 131 9.13 -7.98 9.20
N LYS A 132 10.19 -7.44 9.81
CA LYS A 132 11.41 -8.20 10.12
C LYS A 132 11.13 -9.36 11.08
N TYR A 133 10.34 -9.15 12.13
CA TYR A 133 9.95 -10.21 13.05
C TYR A 133 9.12 -11.29 12.35
N HIS A 134 8.21 -10.89 11.46
CA HIS A 134 7.43 -11.85 10.69
C HIS A 134 8.32 -12.69 9.77
N LEU A 135 9.29 -12.07 9.09
CA LEU A 135 10.31 -12.81 8.35
C LEU A 135 11.09 -13.74 9.29
N LEU A 136 11.57 -13.26 10.44
CA LEU A 136 12.42 -14.05 11.34
C LEU A 136 11.70 -15.27 11.94
N PHE A 137 10.42 -15.13 12.30
CA PHE A 137 9.68 -16.16 13.02
C PHE A 137 8.76 -17.02 12.14
N HIS A 138 8.44 -16.57 10.92
CA HIS A 138 7.55 -17.28 9.99
C HIS A 138 8.21 -17.65 8.65
N SER A 139 9.50 -17.32 8.47
CA SER A 139 10.34 -18.03 7.50
C SER A 139 10.64 -19.44 8.00
N HIS A 140 9.79 -20.36 7.59
CA HIS A 140 9.85 -21.79 7.88
C HIS A 140 9.76 -22.17 9.37
N PRO A 141 8.64 -22.78 9.79
CA PRO A 141 8.67 -23.80 10.81
C PRO A 141 8.51 -25.15 10.09
N VAL A 142 9.52 -26.02 10.15
CA VAL A 142 9.30 -27.48 9.92
C VAL A 142 8.38 -28.05 11.03
N THR A 143 8.14 -27.28 12.09
CA THR A 143 7.25 -27.66 13.18
C THR A 143 5.83 -27.12 12.96
N PRO A 144 4.80 -27.97 12.94
CA PRO A 144 3.43 -27.49 12.96
C PRO A 144 3.22 -26.67 14.23
N TRP A 145 2.60 -25.49 14.10
CA TRP A 145 2.07 -24.77 15.25
C TRP A 145 1.19 -25.75 16.06
N PRO A 146 1.35 -25.86 17.39
CA PRO A 146 0.51 -26.76 18.17
C PRO A 146 -0.93 -26.32 17.94
N SER A 147 -1.73 -27.24 17.40
CA SER A 147 -3.16 -27.05 17.25
C SER A 147 -3.72 -26.61 18.61
N PRO A 148 -4.70 -25.68 18.63
CA PRO A 148 -5.35 -25.32 19.88
C PRO A 148 -5.87 -26.60 20.52
N ILE A 149 -5.50 -26.78 21.77
CA ILE A 149 -5.79 -27.94 22.62
C ILE A 149 -7.24 -28.38 22.35
N ARG A 150 -7.41 -29.53 21.69
CA ARG A 150 -8.70 -30.21 21.70
C ARG A 150 -8.90 -30.61 23.15
N HIS A 151 -9.83 -29.95 23.82
CA HIS A 151 -10.38 -30.45 25.07
C HIS A 151 -10.96 -31.83 24.78
N VAL A 152 -10.24 -32.87 25.21
CA VAL A 152 -10.76 -34.22 25.31
C VAL A 152 -11.64 -34.23 26.56
N THR A 153 -12.91 -34.53 26.36
CA THR A 153 -13.83 -34.97 27.41
C THR A 153 -13.79 -36.49 27.48
#